data_AF-A0A9E4IW53-F1
#
_entry.id   AF-A0A9E4IW53-F1
#
_cell.length_a   1.000
_cell.length_b   1.000
_cell.length_c   1.000
_cell.angle_alpha   90.00
_cell.angle_beta   90.00
_cell.angle_gamma   90.00
#
_symmetry.space_group_name_H-M   'P 1'
#
loop_
_entity.id
_entity.type
_entity.pdbx_description
1 polymer ?
#
loop_
_entity_poly.entity_id
_entity_poly.type
_entity_poly.pdbx_seq_one_letter_code
_entity_poly.pdbx_strand_id
1 'polypeptide(L)'
;MFALGKLGSRELTVHSDLDLVFVYDGDPADARRFERHQKFVRTVQDLLSKTTAAGSAYKIDTRLRPEGRMGALAIPLLAFERYLRERAEIWERMAWTRCRAVCGDVALAERVQRAVDEFVYGPWSDEIPAFARHVRKRIERELAREAGGGRLDLKRGHGGLVDIDFLLQVLQIREGREREEFRVAGARRLLAALPDTSFLATGDGDALRDAYGFLRNLETVLRIDSDTDGGAIATDPATLEPLARRLAAPLSGTELLERYRATTAQVRAIYEAGMDRLQ
;
A
#
# COMPACT_ATOMS: atom_id res chain seq x y z
N MET A 1 9.20 -8.88 -13.32
CA MET A 1 7.85 -8.61 -12.79
C MET A 1 7.99 -8.12 -11.37
N PHE A 2 7.42 -6.96 -11.10
CA PHE A 2 7.50 -6.27 -9.82
C PHE A 2 6.10 -6.13 -9.24
N ALA A 3 5.99 -6.30 -7.94
CA ALA A 3 4.77 -6.10 -7.21
C ALA A 3 4.80 -4.77 -6.48
N LEU A 4 3.66 -4.11 -6.44
CA LEU A 4 3.38 -2.94 -5.62
C LEU A 4 2.26 -3.28 -4.62
N GLY A 5 1.80 -2.26 -3.88
CA GLY A 5 0.65 -2.40 -2.98
C GLY A 5 0.84 -3.54 -1.97
N LYS A 6 -0.24 -4.29 -1.71
CA LYS A 6 -0.27 -5.37 -0.71
C LYS A 6 0.61 -6.56 -1.10
N LEU A 7 0.74 -6.88 -2.40
CA LEU A 7 1.63 -7.96 -2.85
C LEU A 7 3.10 -7.57 -2.64
N GLY A 8 3.47 -6.35 -3.00
CA GLY A 8 4.81 -5.80 -2.82
C GLY A 8 5.24 -5.79 -1.36
N SER A 9 4.35 -5.31 -0.48
CA SER A 9 4.58 -5.24 0.97
C SER A 9 4.43 -6.56 1.73
N ARG A 10 4.05 -7.66 1.07
CA ARG A 10 3.74 -8.96 1.71
C ARG A 10 2.58 -8.88 2.72
N GLU A 11 1.57 -8.09 2.37
CA GLU A 11 0.38 -7.80 3.19
C GLU A 11 -0.91 -8.14 2.42
N LEU A 12 -0.88 -9.17 1.57
CA LEU A 12 -2.11 -9.68 0.93
C LEU A 12 -3.10 -10.17 1.99
N THR A 13 -4.38 -9.99 1.68
CA THR A 13 -5.51 -10.58 2.42
C THR A 13 -6.53 -11.13 1.41
N VAL A 14 -7.59 -11.78 1.89
CA VAL A 14 -8.68 -12.29 1.04
C VAL A 14 -9.23 -11.16 0.17
N HIS A 15 -9.62 -11.46 -1.07
CA HIS A 15 -10.12 -10.47 -2.03
C HIS A 15 -9.13 -9.30 -2.28
N SER A 16 -7.83 -9.58 -2.34
CA SER A 16 -6.82 -8.60 -2.78
C SER A 16 -6.50 -8.77 -4.25
N ASP A 17 -6.45 -7.66 -4.98
CA ASP A 17 -5.90 -7.61 -6.34
C ASP A 17 -4.37 -7.71 -6.30
N LEU A 18 -3.76 -8.09 -7.43
CA LEU A 18 -2.30 -8.09 -7.60
C LEU A 18 -1.87 -6.85 -8.37
N ASP A 19 -1.30 -5.88 -7.66
CA ASP A 19 -0.68 -4.70 -8.25
C ASP A 19 0.68 -5.07 -8.88
N LEU A 20 0.74 -5.14 -10.21
CA LEU A 20 1.91 -5.62 -10.96
C LEU A 20 2.43 -4.59 -11.97
N VAL A 21 3.76 -4.49 -12.04
CA VAL A 21 4.49 -3.72 -13.07
C VAL A 21 5.48 -4.63 -13.78
N PHE A 22 5.55 -4.50 -15.11
CA PHE A 22 6.38 -5.33 -15.97
C PHE A 22 7.45 -4.47 -16.63
N VAL A 23 8.71 -4.79 -16.33
CA VAL A 23 9.89 -4.18 -16.95
C VAL A 23 10.68 -5.28 -17.66
N TYR A 24 11.20 -4.96 -18.84
CA TYR A 24 12.06 -5.86 -19.62
C TYR A 24 13.33 -5.14 -20.09
N ASP A 25 14.38 -5.89 -20.38
CA ASP A 25 15.60 -5.33 -20.98
C ASP A 25 15.55 -5.39 -22.51
N GLY A 26 16.01 -4.33 -23.16
CA GLY A 26 16.04 -4.19 -24.61
C GLY A 26 15.91 -2.76 -25.10
N ASP A 27 16.28 -2.55 -26.35
CA ASP A 27 16.13 -1.27 -27.05
C ASP A 27 14.66 -0.85 -27.12
N PRO A 28 14.28 0.34 -26.60
CA PRO A 28 12.93 0.88 -26.75
C PRO A 28 12.46 1.02 -28.21
N ALA A 29 13.37 1.09 -29.18
CA ALA A 29 13.05 1.16 -30.61
C ALA A 29 12.78 -0.21 -31.27
N ASP A 30 13.06 -1.33 -30.58
CA ASP A 30 12.77 -2.68 -31.09
C ASP A 30 11.27 -2.99 -30.98
N ALA A 31 10.53 -2.61 -32.03
CA ALA A 31 9.07 -2.80 -32.10
C ALA A 31 8.64 -4.27 -31.94
N ARG A 32 9.42 -5.24 -32.46
CA ARG A 32 9.09 -6.67 -32.36
C ARG A 32 9.23 -7.17 -30.93
N ARG A 33 10.32 -6.78 -30.25
CA ARG A 33 10.51 -7.10 -28.83
C ARG A 33 9.47 -6.40 -27.97
N PHE A 34 9.13 -5.15 -28.26
CA PHE A 34 8.09 -4.41 -27.55
C PHE A 34 6.74 -5.15 -27.64
N GLU A 35 6.29 -5.49 -28.85
CA GLU A 35 5.03 -6.20 -29.09
C GLU A 35 5.00 -7.56 -28.38
N ARG A 36 6.10 -8.32 -28.45
CA ARG A 36 6.23 -9.61 -27.75
C ARG A 36 5.99 -9.49 -26.25
N HIS A 37 6.58 -8.48 -25.61
CA HIS A 37 6.38 -8.26 -24.17
C HIS A 37 4.99 -7.75 -23.84
N GLN A 38 4.37 -6.91 -24.69
CA GLN A 38 2.96 -6.53 -24.51
C GLN A 38 2.04 -7.77 -24.56
N LYS A 39 2.28 -8.68 -25.52
CA LYS A 39 1.51 -9.93 -25.66
C LYS A 39 1.71 -10.82 -24.43
N PHE A 40 2.94 -10.96 -23.95
CA PHE A 40 3.24 -11.73 -22.74
C PHE A 40 2.44 -11.24 -21.53
N VAL A 41 2.41 -9.92 -21.28
CA VAL A 41 1.66 -9.36 -20.14
C VAL A 41 0.16 -9.60 -20.29
N ARG A 42 -0.41 -9.46 -21.50
CA ARG A 42 -1.82 -9.81 -21.75
C ARG A 42 -2.11 -11.27 -21.45
N THR A 43 -1.24 -12.19 -21.87
CA THR A 43 -1.38 -13.62 -21.55
C THR A 43 -1.33 -13.88 -20.04
N VAL A 44 -0.47 -13.18 -19.29
CA VAL A 44 -0.44 -13.29 -17.82
C VAL A 44 -1.73 -12.77 -17.19
N GLN A 45 -2.25 -11.62 -17.66
CA GLN A 45 -3.53 -11.07 -17.22
C GLN A 45 -4.68 -12.04 -17.46
N ASP A 46 -4.76 -12.59 -18.68
CA ASP A 46 -5.78 -13.56 -19.06
C ASP A 46 -5.66 -14.83 -18.20
N LEU A 47 -4.45 -15.37 -18.00
CA LEU A 47 -4.25 -16.59 -17.24
C LEU A 47 -4.71 -16.45 -15.78
N LEU A 48 -4.43 -15.32 -15.14
CA LEU A 48 -4.74 -15.12 -13.72
C LEU A 48 -6.17 -14.62 -13.49
N SER A 49 -6.70 -13.80 -14.40
CA SER A 49 -8.01 -13.13 -14.23
C SER A 49 -9.17 -13.88 -14.88
N LYS A 50 -8.91 -14.88 -15.74
CA LYS A 50 -9.97 -15.64 -16.41
C LYS A 50 -10.76 -16.46 -15.39
N THR A 51 -12.08 -16.26 -15.39
CA THR A 51 -13.02 -17.07 -14.62
C THR A 51 -13.18 -18.44 -15.26
N THR A 52 -12.98 -19.48 -14.46
CA THR A 52 -13.23 -20.88 -14.81
C THR A 52 -14.38 -21.43 -13.96
N ALA A 53 -14.72 -22.71 -14.09
CA ALA A 53 -15.66 -23.37 -13.19
C ALA A 53 -15.21 -23.35 -11.72
N ALA A 54 -13.92 -23.17 -11.45
CA ALA A 54 -13.36 -23.02 -10.10
C ALA A 54 -13.22 -21.55 -9.65
N GLY A 55 -13.76 -20.59 -10.41
CA GLY A 55 -13.54 -19.16 -10.22
C GLY A 55 -12.29 -18.63 -10.94
N SER A 56 -11.85 -17.43 -10.57
CA SER A 56 -10.62 -16.78 -11.06
C SER A 56 -9.52 -16.85 -10.00
N ALA A 57 -8.25 -16.94 -10.41
CA ALA A 57 -7.15 -16.97 -9.44
C ALA A 57 -6.95 -15.63 -8.75
N TYR A 58 -6.66 -14.58 -9.52
CA TYR A 58 -6.51 -13.21 -9.03
C TYR A 58 -6.90 -12.20 -10.10
N LYS A 59 -7.50 -11.08 -9.68
CA LYS A 59 -7.56 -9.89 -10.53
C LYS A 59 -6.18 -9.23 -10.54
N ILE A 60 -5.68 -8.88 -11.73
CA ILE A 60 -4.45 -8.10 -11.86
C ILE A 60 -4.77 -6.62 -12.04
N ASP A 61 -4.14 -5.78 -11.23
CA ASP A 61 -4.10 -4.34 -11.45
C ASP A 61 -2.72 -3.92 -11.97
N THR A 62 -2.69 -3.22 -13.11
CA THR A 62 -1.46 -2.70 -13.73
C THR A 62 -1.45 -1.18 -13.80
N ARG A 63 -2.35 -0.48 -13.10
CA ARG A 63 -2.52 0.98 -13.18
C ARG A 63 -1.39 1.78 -12.55
N LEU A 64 -0.56 1.17 -11.71
CA LEU A 64 0.59 1.81 -11.07
C LEU A 64 1.87 1.78 -11.93
N ARG A 65 1.80 1.28 -13.18
CA ARG A 65 2.91 1.41 -14.14
C ARG A 65 3.03 2.86 -14.62
N PRO A 66 4.23 3.30 -15.07
CA PRO A 66 4.41 4.59 -15.73
C PRO A 66 3.33 4.94 -16.74
N GLU A 67 2.85 6.18 -16.71
CA GLU A 67 1.73 6.69 -17.53
C GLU A 67 0.38 5.96 -17.31
N GLY A 68 0.29 5.13 -16.28
CA GLY A 68 -0.92 4.44 -15.86
C GLY A 68 -1.60 3.68 -17.00
N ARG A 69 -2.90 3.94 -17.21
CA ARG A 69 -3.69 3.28 -18.26
C ARG A 69 -3.22 3.61 -19.68
N MET A 70 -2.60 4.76 -19.89
CA MET A 70 -2.12 5.22 -21.19
C MET A 70 -0.74 4.65 -21.53
N GLY A 71 0.02 4.21 -20.53
CA GLY A 71 1.34 3.62 -20.70
C GLY A 71 1.32 2.18 -21.20
N ALA A 72 2.45 1.75 -21.76
CA ALA A 72 2.68 0.36 -22.17
C ALA A 72 2.51 -0.61 -20.99
N LEU A 73 1.96 -1.81 -21.24
CA LEU A 73 1.80 -2.86 -20.21
C LEU A 73 3.15 -3.38 -19.72
N ALA A 74 4.10 -3.53 -20.64
CA ALA A 74 5.50 -3.82 -20.36
C ALA A 74 6.40 -2.69 -20.83
N ILE A 75 7.33 -2.25 -20.00
CA ILE A 75 8.14 -1.05 -20.26
C ILE A 75 9.61 -1.47 -20.39
N PRO A 76 10.34 -1.04 -21.44
CA PRO A 76 11.77 -1.27 -21.52
C PRO A 76 12.50 -0.51 -20.40
N LEU A 77 13.51 -1.13 -19.79
CA LEU A 77 14.22 -0.58 -18.62
C LEU A 77 14.71 0.86 -18.85
N LEU A 78 15.31 1.16 -19.99
CA LEU A 78 15.79 2.52 -20.31
C LEU A 78 14.66 3.57 -20.29
N ALA A 79 13.46 3.19 -20.76
CA ALA A 79 12.29 4.08 -20.74
C ALA A 79 11.72 4.22 -19.31
N PHE A 80 11.79 3.15 -18.52
CA PHE A 80 11.39 3.14 -17.11
C PHE A 80 12.29 4.07 -16.27
N GLU A 81 13.61 3.93 -16.39
CA GLU A 81 14.61 4.78 -15.72
C GLU A 81 14.41 6.25 -16.07
N ARG A 82 14.23 6.56 -17.36
CA ARG A 82 13.95 7.93 -17.82
C ARG A 82 12.66 8.48 -17.22
N TYR A 83 11.59 7.68 -17.20
CA TYR A 83 10.31 8.11 -16.62
C TYR A 83 10.44 8.46 -15.14
N LEU A 84 11.07 7.59 -14.35
CA LEU A 84 11.26 7.84 -12.92
C LEU A 84 12.05 9.12 -12.64
N ARG A 85 13.06 9.42 -13.48
CA ARG A 85 13.90 10.61 -13.32
C ARG A 85 13.20 11.91 -13.72
N GLU A 86 12.41 11.89 -14.79
CA GLU A 86 11.96 13.11 -15.47
C GLU A 86 10.48 13.44 -15.26
N ARG A 87 9.64 12.44 -14.97
CA ARG A 87 8.19 12.58 -15.06
C ARG A 87 7.40 11.98 -13.90
N ALA A 88 8.02 11.16 -13.05
CA ALA A 88 7.29 10.50 -11.99
C ALA A 88 6.92 11.46 -10.86
N GLU A 89 5.67 11.35 -10.40
CA GLU A 89 5.06 12.28 -9.43
C GLU A 89 5.27 11.85 -7.96
N ILE A 90 4.99 12.74 -7.01
CA ILE A 90 5.13 12.47 -5.57
C ILE A 90 4.29 11.25 -5.13
N TRP A 91 3.06 11.10 -5.65
CA TRP A 91 2.22 9.94 -5.32
C TRP A 91 2.83 8.63 -5.85
N GLU A 92 3.51 8.66 -7.00
CA GLU A 92 4.22 7.49 -7.52
C GLU A 92 5.38 7.17 -6.60
N ARG A 93 6.15 8.18 -6.19
CA ARG A 93 7.24 8.02 -5.20
C ARG A 93 6.76 7.31 -3.94
N MET A 94 5.61 7.71 -3.40
CA MET A 94 4.97 7.04 -2.27
C MET A 94 4.54 5.61 -2.61
N ALA A 95 3.96 5.34 -3.78
CA ALA A 95 3.55 3.99 -4.18
C ALA A 95 4.75 3.04 -4.34
N TRP A 96 5.84 3.52 -4.93
CA TRP A 96 7.06 2.75 -5.24
C TRP A 96 7.86 2.34 -3.99
N THR A 97 7.60 2.93 -2.81
CA THR A 97 8.12 2.44 -1.51
C THR A 97 7.77 0.97 -1.23
N ARG A 98 6.71 0.45 -1.85
CA ARG A 98 6.25 -0.94 -1.70
C ARG A 98 6.77 -1.87 -2.80
N CYS A 99 7.64 -1.39 -3.67
CA CYS A 99 8.14 -2.18 -4.79
C CYS A 99 8.91 -3.41 -4.30
N ARG A 100 8.64 -4.54 -4.94
CA ARG A 100 9.40 -5.77 -4.73
C ARG A 100 9.42 -6.63 -5.99
N ALA A 101 10.60 -7.10 -6.38
CA ALA A 101 10.71 -8.13 -7.42
C ALA A 101 10.00 -9.43 -6.97
N VAL A 102 9.19 -9.99 -7.86
CA VAL A 102 8.43 -11.24 -7.59
C VAL A 102 8.74 -12.37 -8.56
N CYS A 103 9.18 -12.04 -9.78
CA CYS A 103 9.56 -13.04 -10.79
C CYS A 103 10.41 -12.39 -11.88
N GLY A 104 11.38 -13.11 -12.42
CA GLY A 104 12.20 -12.71 -13.57
C GLY A 104 13.68 -12.93 -13.35
N ASP A 105 14.47 -12.35 -14.25
CA ASP A 105 15.93 -12.35 -14.18
C ASP A 105 16.43 -11.51 -13.00
N VAL A 106 17.43 -12.03 -12.27
CA VAL A 106 17.95 -11.40 -11.04
C VAL A 106 18.73 -10.12 -11.37
N ALA A 107 19.57 -10.13 -12.41
CA ALA A 107 20.38 -8.97 -12.78
C ALA A 107 19.50 -7.80 -13.26
N LEU A 108 18.43 -8.09 -14.02
CA LEU A 108 17.43 -7.10 -14.38
C LEU A 108 16.64 -6.61 -13.15
N ALA A 109 16.29 -7.51 -12.23
CA ALA A 109 15.59 -7.13 -11.00
C ALA A 109 16.41 -6.14 -10.16
N GLU A 110 17.71 -6.37 -10.01
CA GLU A 110 18.63 -5.47 -9.30
C GLU A 110 18.76 -4.11 -10.00
N ARG A 111 18.82 -4.08 -11.34
CA ARG A 111 18.87 -2.82 -12.10
C ARG A 111 17.60 -1.98 -11.91
N VAL A 112 16.43 -2.61 -11.98
CA VAL A 112 15.15 -1.93 -11.72
C VAL A 112 15.09 -1.46 -10.27
N GLN A 113 15.51 -2.29 -9.30
CA GLN A 113 15.51 -1.91 -7.89
C GLN A 113 16.39 -0.69 -7.64
N ARG A 114 17.59 -0.62 -8.25
CA ARG A 114 18.44 0.58 -8.16
C ARG A 114 17.74 1.83 -8.69
N ALA A 115 17.10 1.74 -9.86
CA ALA A 115 16.36 2.87 -10.42
C ALA A 115 15.19 3.32 -9.52
N VAL A 116 14.49 2.36 -8.88
CA VAL A 116 13.45 2.64 -7.90
C VAL A 116 14.02 3.27 -6.64
N ASP A 117 15.14 2.77 -6.12
CA ASP A 117 15.76 3.29 -4.90
C ASP A 117 16.29 4.71 -5.11
N GLU A 118 16.93 4.98 -6.26
CA GLU A 118 17.37 6.33 -6.65
C GLU A 118 16.20 7.32 -6.72
N PHE A 119 15.04 6.88 -7.22
CA PHE A 119 13.83 7.69 -7.29
C PHE A 119 13.18 7.89 -5.92
N VAL A 120 12.92 6.80 -5.19
CA VAL A 120 12.21 6.81 -3.91
C VAL A 120 13.04 7.52 -2.83
N TYR A 121 14.34 7.27 -2.77
CA TYR A 121 15.25 7.80 -1.74
C TYR A 121 16.19 8.89 -2.26
N GLY A 122 15.89 9.47 -3.42
CA GLY A 122 16.56 10.65 -3.95
C GLY A 122 16.35 11.91 -3.09
N PRO A 123 16.72 13.10 -3.59
CA PRO A 123 16.61 14.35 -2.82
C PRO A 123 15.24 14.54 -2.17
N TRP A 124 15.26 15.01 -0.92
CA TRP A 124 14.05 15.29 -0.16
C TRP A 124 13.37 16.58 -0.67
N SER A 125 12.04 16.60 -0.63
CA SER A 125 11.23 17.79 -0.88
C SER A 125 10.23 17.97 0.25
N ASP A 126 10.15 19.17 0.82
CA ASP A 126 9.19 19.54 1.88
C ASP A 126 7.73 19.54 1.38
N GLU A 127 7.52 19.40 0.06
CA GLU A 127 6.20 19.20 -0.53
C GLU A 127 5.61 17.81 -0.23
N ILE A 128 6.45 16.81 0.09
CA ILE A 128 6.02 15.41 0.26
C ILE A 128 5.04 15.24 1.42
N PRO A 129 5.31 15.72 2.66
CA PRO A 129 4.33 15.66 3.75
C PRO A 129 3.05 16.44 3.45
N ALA A 130 3.17 17.62 2.84
CA ALA A 130 2.02 18.46 2.48
C ALA A 130 1.12 17.77 1.45
N PHE A 131 1.72 17.17 0.42
CA PHE A 131 1.04 16.36 -0.59
C PHE A 131 0.34 15.15 0.04
N ALA A 132 1.05 14.39 0.89
CA ALA A 132 0.49 13.23 1.59
C ALA A 132 -0.75 13.63 2.41
N ARG A 133 -0.69 14.71 3.20
CA ARG A 133 -1.84 15.23 3.94
C ARG A 133 -2.99 15.66 3.03
N HIS A 134 -2.69 16.32 1.91
CA HIS A 134 -3.72 16.75 0.96
C HIS A 134 -4.48 15.55 0.37
N VAL A 135 -3.74 14.58 -0.17
CA VAL A 135 -4.32 13.35 -0.74
C VAL A 135 -5.07 12.57 0.32
N ARG A 136 -4.53 12.48 1.54
CA ARG A 136 -5.17 11.79 2.66
C ARG A 136 -6.53 12.38 3.00
N LYS A 137 -6.61 13.70 3.14
CA LYS A 137 -7.86 14.43 3.42
C LYS A 137 -8.90 14.20 2.31
N ARG A 138 -8.45 14.16 1.05
CA ARG A 138 -9.32 13.87 -0.09
C ARG A 138 -9.86 12.45 -0.06
N ILE A 139 -9.01 11.45 0.20
CA ILE A 139 -9.42 10.04 0.35
C ILE A 139 -10.46 9.89 1.46
N GLU A 140 -10.26 10.55 2.60
CA GLU A 140 -11.20 10.51 3.73
C GLU A 140 -12.59 11.02 3.32
N ARG A 141 -12.62 12.20 2.71
CA ARG A 141 -13.88 12.87 2.33
C ARG A 141 -14.62 12.13 1.21
N GLU A 142 -13.89 11.68 0.19
CA GLU A 142 -14.50 11.14 -1.04
C GLU A 142 -14.80 9.63 -0.95
N LEU A 143 -13.98 8.87 -0.19
CA LEU A 143 -14.00 7.41 -0.26
C LEU A 143 -14.36 6.70 1.04
N ALA A 144 -14.14 7.29 2.22
CA ALA A 144 -14.48 6.63 3.48
C ALA A 144 -16.00 6.49 3.69
N ARG A 145 -16.78 7.46 3.18
CA ARG A 145 -18.26 7.45 3.21
C ARG A 145 -18.84 7.21 4.61
N GLU A 146 -18.20 7.75 5.64
CA GLU A 146 -18.64 7.68 7.04
C GLU A 146 -19.73 8.72 7.38
N ALA A 147 -20.03 9.62 6.43
CA ALA A 147 -21.13 10.57 6.55
C ALA A 147 -22.46 9.84 6.81
N GLY A 148 -23.12 10.16 7.92
CA GLY A 148 -24.35 9.52 8.37
C GLY A 148 -24.19 8.59 9.59
N GLY A 149 -22.96 8.36 10.08
CA GLY A 149 -22.71 7.75 11.39
C GLY A 149 -23.03 6.26 11.53
N GLY A 150 -23.49 5.60 10.47
CA GLY A 150 -23.86 4.17 10.47
C GLY A 150 -22.72 3.21 10.09
N ARG A 151 -21.55 3.71 9.67
CA ARG A 151 -20.42 2.90 9.24
C ARG A 151 -19.07 3.57 9.44
N LEU A 152 -18.03 2.76 9.59
CA LEU A 152 -16.64 3.18 9.77
C LEU A 152 -15.73 2.42 8.80
N ASP A 153 -14.94 3.09 7.96
CA ASP A 153 -14.04 2.46 6.97
C ASP A 153 -12.65 2.23 7.60
N LEU A 154 -12.29 0.95 7.76
CA LEU A 154 -11.04 0.47 8.39
C LEU A 154 -9.77 1.00 7.70
N LYS A 155 -9.87 1.29 6.40
CA LYS A 155 -8.72 1.69 5.58
C LYS A 155 -8.67 3.20 5.41
N ARG A 156 -9.78 3.81 4.99
CA ARG A 156 -9.87 5.18 4.48
C ARG A 156 -10.45 6.16 5.50
N GLY A 157 -11.16 5.64 6.51
CA GLY A 157 -11.75 6.42 7.59
C GLY A 157 -10.71 7.05 8.50
N HIS A 158 -11.17 7.92 9.40
CA HIS A 158 -10.30 8.62 10.35
C HIS A 158 -9.48 7.62 11.18
N GLY A 159 -8.15 7.75 11.18
CA GLY A 159 -7.24 6.85 11.90
C GLY A 159 -7.11 5.44 11.32
N GLY A 160 -7.62 5.22 10.11
CA GLY A 160 -7.56 3.93 9.44
C GLY A 160 -6.17 3.58 8.89
N LEU A 161 -6.06 2.44 8.22
CA LEU A 161 -4.80 1.93 7.68
C LEU A 161 -4.07 2.92 6.77
N VAL A 162 -4.78 3.79 6.03
CA VAL A 162 -4.16 4.78 5.14
C VAL A 162 -3.39 5.84 5.93
N ASP A 163 -3.79 6.19 7.16
CA ASP A 163 -3.00 7.11 8.00
C ASP A 163 -1.65 6.47 8.36
N ILE A 164 -1.67 5.21 8.83
CA ILE A 164 -0.44 4.45 9.13
C ILE A 164 0.43 4.35 7.87
N ASP A 165 -0.16 3.92 6.75
CA ASP A 165 0.52 3.73 5.49
C ASP A 165 1.21 5.01 5.01
N PHE A 166 0.53 6.15 5.05
CA PHE A 166 1.07 7.42 4.56
C PHE A 166 2.17 7.95 5.46
N LEU A 167 2.00 7.91 6.79
CA LEU A 167 3.04 8.33 7.73
C LEU A 167 4.33 7.52 7.51
N LEU A 168 4.18 6.20 7.42
CA LEU A 168 5.30 5.28 7.21
C LEU A 168 5.97 5.48 5.85
N GLN A 169 5.21 5.75 4.79
CA GLN A 169 5.77 6.04 3.46
C GLN A 169 6.57 7.34 3.43
N VAL A 170 6.07 8.41 4.05
CA VAL A 170 6.80 9.68 4.13
C VAL A 170 8.07 9.51 4.96
N LEU A 171 7.97 8.86 6.12
CA LEU A 171 9.12 8.54 6.97
C LEU A 171 10.16 7.69 6.23
N GLN A 172 9.71 6.66 5.50
CA GLN A 172 10.56 5.80 4.68
C GLN A 172 11.29 6.58 3.59
N ILE A 173 10.60 7.48 2.88
CA ILE A 173 11.23 8.33 1.85
C ILE A 173 12.28 9.25 2.47
N ARG A 174 12.00 9.83 3.65
CA ARG A 174 12.92 10.73 4.36
C ARG A 174 14.18 9.99 4.84
N GLU A 175 13.98 8.98 5.67
CA GLU A 175 15.06 8.29 6.39
C GLU A 175 15.81 7.31 5.49
N GLY A 176 15.09 6.67 4.55
CA GLY A 176 15.67 5.72 3.61
C GLY A 176 16.77 6.34 2.74
N ARG A 177 16.87 7.67 2.65
CA ARG A 177 17.99 8.34 1.97
C ARG A 177 19.34 7.98 2.58
N GLU A 178 19.43 8.02 3.91
CA GLU A 178 20.69 7.83 4.64
C GLU A 178 20.77 6.47 5.33
N ARG A 179 19.62 5.80 5.52
CA ARG A 179 19.47 4.65 6.40
C ARG A 179 18.80 3.50 5.69
N GLU A 180 19.59 2.53 5.23
CA GLU A 180 19.10 1.40 4.44
C GLU A 180 18.08 0.54 5.20
N GLU A 181 18.09 0.55 6.54
CA GLU A 181 17.12 -0.18 7.35
C GLU A 181 15.67 0.31 7.15
N PHE A 182 15.48 1.54 6.66
CA PHE A 182 14.16 2.06 6.28
C PHE A 182 13.72 1.59 4.89
N ARG A 183 14.60 1.03 4.07
CA ARG A 183 14.30 0.61 2.68
C ARG A 183 13.62 -0.76 2.62
N VAL A 184 12.67 -1.01 3.52
CA VAL A 184 11.90 -2.26 3.59
C VAL A 184 10.47 -2.07 3.08
N ALA A 185 10.03 -2.91 2.14
CA ALA A 185 8.66 -2.84 1.64
C ALA A 185 7.66 -3.32 2.70
N GLY A 186 6.75 -2.44 3.11
CA GLY A 186 5.57 -2.77 3.91
C GLY A 186 5.57 -2.21 5.33
N ALA A 187 4.37 -1.83 5.79
CA ALA A 187 4.15 -1.19 7.08
C ALA A 187 4.57 -2.11 8.23
N ARG A 188 4.21 -3.40 8.18
CA ARG A 188 4.57 -4.35 9.25
C ARG A 188 6.08 -4.49 9.42
N ARG A 189 6.83 -4.55 8.32
CA ARG A 189 8.28 -4.70 8.34
C ARG A 189 8.94 -3.41 8.79
N LEU A 190 8.47 -2.26 8.31
CA LEU A 190 9.00 -0.98 8.72
C LEU A 190 8.78 -0.73 10.22
N LEU A 191 7.57 -0.95 10.74
CA LEU A 191 7.24 -0.83 12.17
C LEU A 191 8.06 -1.77 13.07
N ALA A 192 8.53 -2.91 12.54
CA ALA A 192 9.41 -3.81 13.27
C ALA A 192 10.88 -3.36 13.23
N ALA A 193 11.26 -2.58 12.22
CA ALA A 193 12.61 -2.04 12.03
C ALA A 193 12.78 -0.61 12.56
N LEU A 194 11.69 0.05 12.99
CA LEU A 194 11.73 1.43 13.47
C LEU A 194 12.67 1.55 14.68
N PRO A 195 13.73 2.35 14.58
CA PRO A 195 14.59 2.66 15.71
C PRO A 195 13.90 3.68 16.63
N ASP A 196 14.31 3.71 17.90
CA ASP A 196 13.85 4.68 18.91
C ASP A 196 14.10 6.15 18.50
N THR A 197 14.97 6.38 17.52
CA THR A 197 15.29 7.71 16.96
C THR A 197 14.41 8.13 15.78
N SER A 198 13.36 7.37 15.46
CA SER A 198 12.39 7.78 14.44
C SER A 198 11.66 9.08 14.85
N PHE A 199 11.09 9.83 13.89
CA PHE A 199 10.28 11.05 14.15
C PHE A 199 8.98 10.78 14.93
N LEU A 200 8.87 9.63 15.59
CA LEU A 200 7.76 9.22 16.43
C LEU A 200 8.13 9.51 17.90
N ALA A 201 7.13 9.82 18.74
CA ALA A 201 7.40 9.96 20.16
C ALA A 201 7.68 8.57 20.78
N THR A 202 8.29 8.55 21.96
CA THR A 202 8.49 7.31 22.72
C THR A 202 7.15 6.57 22.87
N GLY A 203 7.10 5.31 22.41
CA GLY A 203 5.90 4.47 22.46
C GLY A 203 4.96 4.56 21.26
N ASP A 204 5.06 5.60 20.41
CA ASP A 204 4.21 5.74 19.21
C ASP A 204 4.44 4.60 18.22
N GLY A 205 5.69 4.15 18.06
CA GLY A 205 6.02 3.02 17.18
C GLY A 205 5.34 1.71 17.60
N ASP A 206 5.30 1.44 18.91
CA ASP A 206 4.63 0.27 19.46
C ASP A 206 3.11 0.39 19.33
N ALA A 207 2.55 1.58 19.60
CA ALA A 207 1.14 1.87 19.42
C ALA A 207 0.70 1.67 17.95
N LEU A 208 1.49 2.14 16.98
CA LEU A 208 1.22 1.91 15.56
C LEU A 208 1.31 0.43 15.18
N ARG A 209 2.24 -0.33 15.77
CA ARG A 209 2.37 -1.77 15.53
C ARG A 209 1.13 -2.53 16.01
N ASP A 210 0.67 -2.23 17.21
CA ASP A 210 -0.54 -2.82 17.79
C ASP A 210 -1.80 -2.43 17.01
N ALA A 211 -1.92 -1.15 16.67
CA ALA A 211 -3.02 -0.63 15.86
C ALA A 211 -3.07 -1.28 14.48
N TYR A 212 -1.93 -1.37 13.78
CA TYR A 212 -1.83 -2.01 12.47
C TYR A 212 -2.21 -3.49 12.57
N GLY A 213 -1.68 -4.22 13.57
CA GLY A 213 -2.04 -5.62 13.79
C GLY A 213 -3.53 -5.84 14.00
N PHE A 214 -4.16 -5.02 14.85
CA PHE A 214 -5.59 -5.06 15.12
C PHE A 214 -6.44 -4.74 13.87
N LEU A 215 -6.16 -3.62 13.18
CA LEU A 215 -6.92 -3.20 12.00
C LEU A 215 -6.80 -4.21 10.85
N ARG A 216 -5.62 -4.82 10.66
CA ARG A 216 -5.40 -5.87 9.65
C ARG A 216 -6.11 -7.18 9.98
N ASN A 217 -6.15 -7.55 11.26
CA ASN A 217 -6.92 -8.71 11.71
C ASN A 217 -8.40 -8.50 11.44
N LEU A 218 -8.93 -7.33 11.83
CA LEU A 218 -10.32 -6.95 11.61
C LEU A 218 -10.68 -6.89 10.11
N GLU A 219 -9.84 -6.29 9.27
CA GLU A 219 -10.04 -6.29 7.80
C GLU A 219 -10.12 -7.71 7.25
N THR A 220 -9.24 -8.60 7.71
CA THR A 220 -9.20 -9.98 7.22
C THR A 220 -10.45 -10.76 7.61
N VAL A 221 -10.88 -10.67 8.88
CA VAL A 221 -12.10 -11.34 9.36
C VAL A 221 -13.33 -10.79 8.64
N LEU A 222 -13.42 -9.46 8.46
CA LEU A 222 -14.55 -8.83 7.76
C LEU A 222 -14.66 -9.30 6.31
N ARG A 223 -13.54 -9.41 5.60
CA ARG A 223 -13.51 -9.87 4.21
C ARG A 223 -13.86 -11.35 4.06
N ILE A 224 -13.50 -12.17 5.03
CA ILE A 224 -13.92 -13.58 5.09
C ILE A 224 -15.41 -13.70 5.36
N ASP A 225 -15.93 -12.93 6.33
CA ASP A 225 -17.35 -13.01 6.75
C ASP A 225 -18.30 -12.49 5.66
N SER A 226 -17.92 -11.41 4.98
CA SER A 226 -18.73 -10.81 3.92
C SER A 226 -18.52 -11.44 2.55
N ASP A 227 -17.45 -12.21 2.36
CA ASP A 227 -16.96 -12.68 1.06
C ASP A 227 -16.83 -11.56 0.01
N THR A 228 -16.35 -10.39 0.45
CA THR A 228 -16.13 -9.22 -0.43
C THR A 228 -14.78 -8.55 -0.15
N ASP A 229 -14.40 -7.59 -1.00
CA ASP A 229 -13.29 -6.67 -0.76
C ASP A 229 -13.64 -5.52 0.21
N GLY A 230 -14.80 -5.63 0.88
CA GLY A 230 -15.33 -4.68 1.85
C GLY A 230 -14.32 -4.32 2.95
N GLY A 231 -14.47 -3.10 3.45
CA GLY A 231 -13.55 -2.53 4.43
C GLY A 231 -14.24 -1.63 5.45
N ALA A 232 -15.55 -1.75 5.63
CA ALA A 232 -16.30 -0.93 6.57
C ALA A 232 -17.07 -1.80 7.57
N ILE A 233 -17.09 -1.37 8.83
CA ILE A 233 -17.83 -2.00 9.92
C ILE A 233 -19.05 -1.15 10.29
N ALA A 234 -20.08 -1.79 10.85
CA ALA A 234 -21.26 -1.10 11.39
C ALA A 234 -20.92 -0.37 12.70
N THR A 235 -21.75 0.58 13.10
CA THR A 235 -21.65 1.27 14.40
C THR A 235 -22.58 0.73 15.48
N ASP A 236 -23.43 -0.24 15.14
CA ASP A 236 -24.27 -0.97 16.08
C ASP A 236 -23.51 -2.16 16.68
N PRO A 237 -23.28 -2.21 18.01
CA PRO A 237 -22.61 -3.32 18.67
C PRO A 237 -23.25 -4.69 18.42
N ALA A 238 -24.58 -4.77 18.33
CA ALA A 238 -25.25 -6.05 18.11
C ALA A 238 -24.89 -6.65 16.73
N THR A 239 -24.80 -5.79 15.71
CA THR A 239 -24.33 -6.17 14.37
C THR A 239 -22.85 -6.61 14.36
N LEU A 240 -22.03 -6.10 15.27
CA LEU A 240 -20.60 -6.43 15.36
C LEU A 240 -20.30 -7.70 16.15
N GLU A 241 -21.22 -8.20 16.97
CA GLU A 241 -21.03 -9.36 17.85
C GLU A 241 -20.47 -10.60 17.11
N PRO A 242 -20.98 -11.01 15.93
CA PRO A 242 -20.44 -12.16 15.21
C PRO A 242 -19.02 -11.92 14.68
N LEU A 243 -18.71 -10.69 14.29
CA LEU A 243 -17.39 -10.31 13.80
C LEU A 243 -16.37 -10.30 14.94
N ALA A 244 -16.74 -9.72 16.08
CA ALA A 244 -15.91 -9.59 17.27
C ALA A 244 -15.46 -10.93 17.85
N ARG A 245 -16.35 -11.94 17.84
CA ARG A 245 -16.04 -13.30 18.31
C ARG A 245 -15.06 -14.06 17.42
N ARG A 246 -14.91 -13.66 16.14
CA ARG A 246 -14.04 -14.33 15.16
C ARG A 246 -12.65 -13.70 15.08
N LEU A 247 -12.41 -12.60 15.79
CA LEU A 247 -11.08 -12.01 15.90
C LEU A 247 -10.11 -12.98 16.59
N ALA A 248 -8.82 -12.80 16.33
CA ALA A 248 -7.78 -13.65 16.95
C ALA A 248 -7.80 -13.57 18.48
N ALA A 249 -8.17 -12.41 19.03
CA ALA A 249 -8.52 -12.22 20.44
C ALA A 249 -10.02 -11.86 20.49
N PRO A 250 -10.91 -12.80 20.83
CA PRO A 250 -12.35 -12.57 20.82
C PRO A 250 -12.77 -11.42 21.74
N LEU A 251 -13.73 -10.63 21.26
CA LEU A 251 -14.36 -9.51 21.96
C LEU A 251 -15.88 -9.60 21.83
N SER A 252 -16.62 -8.86 22.65
CA SER A 252 -18.00 -8.49 22.37
C SER A 252 -18.08 -7.39 21.31
N GLY A 253 -19.25 -7.21 20.70
CA GLY A 253 -19.49 -6.13 19.73
C GLY A 253 -19.24 -4.74 20.30
N THR A 254 -19.55 -4.53 21.58
CA THR A 254 -19.30 -3.27 22.31
C THR A 254 -17.80 -3.03 22.48
N GLU A 255 -17.07 -4.01 23.02
CA GLU A 255 -15.61 -3.92 23.21
C GLU A 255 -14.88 -3.73 21.89
N LEU A 256 -15.35 -4.38 20.80
CA LEU A 256 -14.80 -4.16 19.46
C LEU A 256 -14.95 -2.71 19.01
N LEU A 257 -16.15 -2.14 19.14
CA LEU A 257 -16.41 -0.77 18.72
C LEU A 257 -15.60 0.24 19.54
N GLU A 258 -15.50 0.04 20.85
CA GLU A 258 -14.71 0.87 21.76
C GLU A 258 -13.22 0.79 21.41
N ARG A 259 -12.69 -0.43 21.26
CA ARG A 259 -11.29 -0.65 20.85
C ARG A 259 -11.00 -0.02 19.50
N TYR A 260 -11.90 -0.15 18.52
CA TYR A 260 -11.75 0.46 17.21
C TYR A 260 -11.62 1.98 17.32
N ARG A 261 -12.55 2.64 18.03
CA ARG A 261 -12.54 4.10 18.20
C ARG A 261 -11.30 4.59 18.94
N ALA A 262 -10.89 3.90 20.00
CA ALA A 262 -9.68 4.25 20.74
C ALA A 262 -8.43 4.11 19.85
N THR A 263 -8.32 2.99 19.12
CA THR A 263 -7.21 2.73 18.21
C THR A 263 -7.12 3.78 17.11
N THR A 264 -8.22 4.09 16.43
CA THR A 264 -8.20 5.05 15.32
C THR A 264 -7.98 6.49 15.80
N ALA A 265 -8.50 6.87 16.96
CA ALA A 265 -8.18 8.16 17.57
C ALA A 265 -6.68 8.29 17.86
N GLN A 266 -6.05 7.25 18.42
CA GLN A 266 -4.62 7.22 18.69
C GLN A 266 -3.79 7.26 17.39
N VAL A 267 -4.14 6.45 16.40
CA VAL A 267 -3.46 6.46 15.07
C VAL A 267 -3.53 7.85 14.45
N ARG A 268 -4.68 8.53 14.49
CA ARG A 268 -4.77 9.88 13.95
C ARG A 268 -3.88 10.86 14.70
N ALA A 269 -3.85 10.81 16.04
CA ALA A 269 -3.00 11.69 16.83
C ALA A 269 -1.52 11.51 16.47
N ILE A 270 -1.07 10.26 16.34
CA ILE A 270 0.30 9.93 15.92
C ILE A 270 0.57 10.39 14.49
N TYR A 271 -0.38 10.19 13.57
CA TYR A 271 -0.28 10.65 12.18
C TYR A 271 -0.07 12.16 12.07
N GLU A 272 -0.91 12.97 12.73
CA GLU A 272 -0.81 14.43 12.64
C GLU A 272 0.51 14.91 13.28
N ALA A 273 0.85 14.42 14.48
CA ALA A 273 2.09 14.79 15.16
C ALA A 273 3.35 14.35 14.39
N GLY A 274 3.34 13.16 13.81
CA GLY A 274 4.44 12.64 13.00
C GLY A 274 4.62 13.42 11.71
N MET A 275 3.52 13.74 11.02
CA MET A 275 3.56 14.59 9.83
C MET A 275 4.04 16.01 10.15
N ASP A 276 3.71 16.57 11.32
CA ASP A 276 4.15 17.90 11.75
C ASP A 276 5.67 17.95 11.97
N ARG A 277 6.28 16.87 12.47
CA ARG A 277 7.73 16.75 12.65
C ARG A 277 8.50 16.51 11.34
N LEU A 278 7.82 15.99 10.32
CA LEU A 278 8.39 15.69 9.00
C LEU A 278 8.31 16.87 8.02
N GLN A 279 7.61 17.94 8.39
CA GLN A 279 7.45 19.17 7.62
C GLN A 279 8.53 20.20 7.98
#